data_AF-A0A0K1NNI3-F1
#
_entry.id   AF-A0A0K1NNI3-F1
#
_cell.length_a   1.000
_cell.length_b   1.000
_cell.length_c   1.000
_cell.angle_alpha   90.00
_cell.angle_beta   90.00
_cell.angle_gamma   90.00
#
_symmetry.space_group_name_H-M   'P 1'
#
loop_
_entity.id
_entity.type
_entity.pdbx_description
1 polymer ?
#
loop_
_entity_poly.entity_id
_entity_poly.type
_entity_poly.pdbx_seq_one_letter_code
_entity_poly.pdbx_strand_id
1 'polypeptide(L)'
;MLNSCDILFDEDLSMKFFAEHIGKSINIILSDGLEASDEVLTDEYKKKIALFINDFEIWYGDVFNAIKDYFNRKGISITLPDDVELMKIFVLFEQNEQGLFGLGFRIKEEQEHGCGLKIEVCDSIYKLIEIGDFDVAFC
;
A
#
# COMPACT_ATOMS: atom_id res chain seq x y z
N MET A 1 -10.47 5.02 11.71
CA MET A 1 -9.04 5.37 11.90
C MET A 1 -8.37 4.20 12.62
N LEU A 2 -7.24 3.72 12.12
CA LEU A 2 -6.46 2.62 12.70
C LEU A 2 -5.56 3.15 13.83
N ASN A 3 -5.62 2.55 15.02
CA ASN A 3 -4.66 2.88 16.08
C ASN A 3 -3.39 2.04 15.92
N SER A 4 -2.23 2.59 16.27
CA SER A 4 -0.97 1.85 16.22
C SER A 4 -0.97 0.60 17.10
N CYS A 5 -1.68 0.63 18.24
CA CYS A 5 -1.82 -0.54 19.12
C CYS A 5 -2.61 -1.69 18.49
N ASP A 6 -3.43 -1.41 17.46
CA ASP A 6 -4.23 -2.41 16.75
C ASP A 6 -3.40 -3.11 15.65
N ILE A 7 -2.16 -2.68 15.40
CA ILE A 7 -1.26 -3.31 14.43
C ILE A 7 -0.61 -4.53 15.09
N LEU A 8 -1.11 -5.68 14.66
CA LEU A 8 -0.66 -7.01 15.02
C LEU A 8 -0.71 -7.86 13.76
N PHE A 9 0.45 -8.27 13.26
CA PHE A 9 0.57 -9.20 12.16
C PHE A 9 0.42 -10.63 12.68
N ASP A 10 -0.26 -11.48 11.92
CA ASP A 10 -0.40 -12.91 12.19
C ASP A 10 0.85 -13.70 11.76
N GLU A 11 0.77 -15.03 11.83
CA GLU A 11 1.86 -15.93 11.44
C GLU A 11 2.24 -15.84 9.95
N ASP A 12 1.32 -15.34 9.11
CA ASP A 12 1.55 -15.08 7.69
C ASP A 12 2.06 -13.64 7.44
N LEU A 13 2.49 -12.95 8.51
CA LEU A 13 2.91 -11.54 8.50
C LEU A 13 1.83 -10.61 7.93
N SER A 14 0.56 -10.95 8.14
CA SER A 14 -0.57 -10.24 7.54
C SER A 14 -1.54 -9.71 8.58
N MET A 15 -2.24 -8.63 8.25
CA MET A 15 -3.38 -8.15 9.03
C MET A 15 -4.44 -7.55 8.11
N LYS A 16 -5.71 -7.77 8.44
CA LYS A 16 -6.83 -7.19 7.70
C LYS A 16 -7.28 -5.90 8.37
N PHE A 17 -7.40 -4.85 7.59
CA PHE A 17 -7.99 -3.59 8.01
C PHE A 17 -9.23 -3.29 7.16
N PHE A 18 -10.33 -2.87 7.79
CA PHE A 18 -11.51 -2.40 7.06
C PHE A 18 -11.43 -0.88 6.88
N ALA A 19 -11.20 -0.46 5.64
CA ALA A 19 -11.14 0.94 5.27
C ALA A 19 -12.56 1.46 4.98
N GLU A 20 -13.19 2.04 6.00
CA GLU A 20 -14.59 2.52 5.94
C GLU A 20 -14.85 3.47 4.76
N HIS A 21 -13.89 4.36 4.45
CA HIS A 21 -14.01 5.39 3.41
C HIS A 21 -14.09 4.80 1.99
N ILE A 22 -13.54 3.60 1.75
CA ILE A 22 -13.71 2.85 0.49
C ILE A 22 -14.60 1.62 0.63
N GLY A 23 -15.15 1.35 1.82
CA GLY A 23 -16.03 0.22 2.11
C GLY A 23 -15.41 -1.15 1.85
N LYS A 24 -14.07 -1.28 1.94
CA LYS A 24 -13.34 -2.51 1.58
C LYS A 24 -12.35 -2.92 2.67
N SER A 25 -12.11 -4.23 2.75
CA SER A 25 -11.02 -4.78 3.56
C SER A 25 -9.73 -4.80 2.74
N ILE A 26 -8.69 -4.19 3.27
CA ILE A 26 -7.35 -4.16 2.71
C ILE A 26 -6.49 -5.12 3.53
N ASN A 27 -5.66 -5.93 2.84
CA ASN A 27 -4.66 -6.75 3.52
C ASN A 27 -3.35 -5.97 3.64
N ILE A 28 -2.83 -5.84 4.86
CA ILE A 28 -1.54 -5.21 5.13
C ILE A 28 -0.56 -6.33 5.42
N ILE A 29 0.58 -6.34 4.73
CA ILE A 29 1.56 -7.43 4.78
C ILE A 29 2.91 -6.83 5.17
N LEU A 30 3.53 -7.36 6.23
CA LEU A 30 4.92 -7.08 6.56
C LEU A 30 5.81 -7.98 5.71
N SER A 31 6.79 -7.41 5.02
CA SER A 31 7.72 -8.19 4.21
C SER A 31 8.53 -9.14 5.09
N ASP A 32 8.58 -10.42 4.71
CA ASP A 32 9.36 -11.48 5.37
C ASP A 32 10.87 -11.33 5.16
N GLY A 33 11.28 -10.48 4.21
CA GLY A 33 12.67 -10.12 4.01
C GLY A 33 13.23 -9.11 5.01
N LEU A 34 12.39 -8.56 5.90
CA LEU A 34 12.79 -7.56 6.89
C LEU A 34 13.15 -8.22 8.23
N GLU A 35 14.16 -7.71 8.91
CA GLU A 35 14.46 -8.09 10.30
C GLU A 35 13.26 -7.83 11.21
N ALA A 36 12.49 -6.77 10.92
CA ALA A 36 11.23 -6.45 11.60
C ALA A 36 10.22 -7.62 11.64
N SER A 37 10.27 -8.56 10.69
CA SER A 37 9.37 -9.73 10.65
C SER A 37 9.63 -10.75 11.76
N ASP A 38 10.86 -10.79 12.30
CA ASP A 38 11.29 -11.70 13.36
C ASP A 38 11.37 -11.01 14.74
N GLU A 39 11.02 -9.73 14.82
CA GLU A 39 11.20 -8.89 16.00
C GLU A 39 9.89 -8.42 16.64
N VAL A 40 10.01 -7.98 17.90
CA VAL A 40 8.91 -7.23 18.54
C VAL A 40 8.86 -5.83 17.93
N LEU A 41 7.77 -5.55 17.20
CA LEU A 41 7.54 -4.25 16.58
C LEU A 41 7.38 -3.13 17.61
N THR A 42 8.17 -2.07 17.45
CA THR A 42 8.11 -0.87 18.27
C THR A 42 6.85 -0.05 18.04
N ASP A 43 6.44 0.70 19.06
CA ASP A 43 5.30 1.63 18.96
C ASP A 43 5.49 2.68 17.86
N GLU A 44 6.72 3.15 17.67
CA GLU A 44 7.05 4.12 16.63
C GLU A 44 6.85 3.54 15.22
N TYR A 45 7.31 2.31 14.99
CA TYR A 45 7.14 1.62 13.72
C TYR A 45 5.67 1.40 13.38
N LYS A 46 4.89 0.88 14.35
CA LYS A 46 3.44 0.74 14.20
C LYS A 46 2.76 2.08 13.94
N LYS A 47 3.21 3.15 14.58
CA LYS A 47 2.68 4.50 14.33
C LYS A 47 2.94 4.96 12.89
N LYS A 48 4.12 4.70 12.32
CA LYS A 48 4.41 5.02 10.90
C LYS A 48 3.44 4.29 9.96
N ILE A 49 3.21 3.00 10.19
CA ILE A 49 2.25 2.19 9.39
C ILE A 49 0.83 2.72 9.55
N ALA A 50 0.37 2.97 10.78
CA ALA A 50 -0.97 3.49 11.05
C ALA A 50 -1.19 4.87 10.40
N LEU A 51 -0.20 5.75 10.45
CA LEU A 51 -0.26 7.08 9.81
C LEU A 51 -0.45 6.95 8.31
N PHE A 52 0.36 6.12 7.63
CA PHE A 52 0.22 5.89 6.19
C PHE A 52 -1.20 5.44 5.80
N ILE A 53 -1.77 4.50 6.55
CA ILE A 53 -3.12 3.96 6.29
C ILE A 53 -4.20 5.02 6.56
N ASN A 54 -4.05 5.79 7.64
CA ASN A 54 -5.01 6.82 8.01
C ASN A 54 -4.98 8.03 7.04
N ASP A 55 -3.83 8.31 6.46
CA ASP A 55 -3.62 9.39 5.49
C ASP A 55 -4.02 9.00 4.05
N PHE A 56 -4.84 7.95 3.89
CA PHE A 56 -5.33 7.48 2.60
C PHE A 56 -5.84 8.61 1.70
N GLU A 57 -6.66 9.52 2.23
CA GLU A 57 -7.22 10.63 1.46
C GLU A 57 -6.16 11.62 0.94
N ILE A 58 -4.97 11.63 1.53
CA ILE A 58 -3.85 12.50 1.14
C ILE A 58 -3.17 11.95 -0.11
N TRP A 59 -2.85 10.66 -0.14
CA TRP A 59 -2.03 10.07 -1.20
C TRP A 59 -2.84 9.34 -2.29
N TYR A 60 -4.08 8.91 -2.01
CA TYR A 60 -4.82 8.04 -2.94
C TYR A 60 -5.17 8.74 -4.27
N GLY A 61 -5.45 10.04 -4.25
CA GLY A 61 -5.73 10.81 -5.46
C GLY A 61 -4.56 10.80 -6.44
N ASP A 62 -3.34 11.01 -5.94
CA ASP A 62 -2.12 11.00 -6.75
C ASP A 62 -1.82 9.59 -7.29
N VAL A 63 -2.03 8.56 -6.47
CA VAL A 63 -1.90 7.16 -6.88
C VAL A 63 -2.89 6.80 -7.99
N PHE A 64 -4.16 7.16 -7.84
CA PHE A 64 -5.17 6.90 -8.86
C PHE A 64 -4.81 7.58 -10.19
N ASN A 65 -4.36 8.83 -10.15
CA ASN A 65 -3.92 9.54 -11.35
C ASN A 65 -2.72 8.86 -12.01
N ALA A 66 -1.75 8.38 -11.23
CA ALA A 66 -0.60 7.64 -11.76
C ALA A 66 -1.00 6.31 -12.41
N ILE A 67 -1.89 5.53 -11.79
CA ILE A 67 -2.45 4.29 -12.35
C ILE A 67 -3.16 4.59 -13.66
N LYS A 68 -4.02 5.62 -13.66
CA LYS A 68 -4.75 6.05 -14.85
C LYS A 68 -3.80 6.39 -15.99
N ASP A 69 -2.77 7.20 -15.74
CA ASP A 69 -1.79 7.57 -16.76
C ASP A 69 -0.99 6.37 -17.26
N TYR A 70 -0.62 5.46 -16.37
CA TYR A 70 0.13 4.24 -16.70
C TYR A 70 -0.65 3.33 -17.66
N PHE A 71 -1.92 3.04 -17.35
CA PHE A 71 -2.75 2.16 -18.17
C PHE A 71 -3.26 2.81 -19.44
N ASN A 72 -3.59 4.11 -19.41
CA ASN A 72 -4.01 4.83 -20.62
C ASN A 72 -2.89 4.83 -21.68
N ARG A 73 -1.61 4.90 -21.27
CA ARG A 73 -0.46 4.76 -22.18
C ARG A 73 -0.33 3.35 -22.77
N LYS A 74 -0.82 2.33 -22.07
CA LYS A 74 -0.91 0.94 -22.55
C LYS A 74 -2.18 0.67 -23.37
N GLY A 75 -3.04 1.67 -23.59
CA GLY A 75 -4.30 1.51 -24.32
C GLY A 75 -5.46 0.93 -23.50
N ILE A 76 -5.29 0.81 -22.17
CA ILE A 76 -6.32 0.35 -21.25
C ILE A 76 -6.96 1.58 -20.60
N SER A 77 -8.24 1.81 -20.87
CA SER A 77 -8.93 3.03 -20.46
C SER A 77 -9.39 2.94 -19.00
N ILE A 78 -8.71 3.66 -18.11
CA ILE A 78 -9.13 3.84 -16.71
C ILE A 78 -9.83 5.18 -16.55
N THR A 79 -11.10 5.15 -16.14
CA THR A 79 -11.93 6.37 -16.12
C THR A 79 -12.59 6.63 -14.78
N LEU A 80 -12.96 5.58 -14.06
CA LEU A 80 -13.67 5.68 -12.79
C LEU A 80 -12.78 5.17 -11.65
N PRO A 81 -12.89 5.74 -10.44
CA PRO A 81 -12.26 5.17 -9.25
C PRO A 81 -12.58 3.68 -9.05
N ASP A 82 -13.79 3.24 -9.38
CA ASP A 82 -14.23 1.85 -9.26
C ASP A 82 -13.55 0.88 -10.24
N ASP A 83 -12.84 1.39 -11.25
CA ASP A 83 -12.03 0.56 -12.16
C ASP A 83 -10.73 0.08 -11.48
N VAL A 84 -10.38 0.67 -10.33
CA VAL A 84 -9.14 0.47 -9.59
C VAL A 84 -9.47 0.09 -8.15
N GLU A 85 -8.96 -1.06 -7.70
CA GLU A 85 -9.21 -1.53 -6.34
C GLU A 85 -7.90 -1.82 -5.61
N LEU A 86 -7.66 -1.11 -4.51
CA LEU A 86 -6.57 -1.42 -3.60
C LEU A 86 -6.84 -2.74 -2.88
N MET A 87 -5.99 -3.72 -3.11
CA MET A 87 -6.10 -5.07 -2.54
C MET A 87 -5.15 -5.26 -1.37
N LYS A 88 -3.90 -4.78 -1.52
CA LYS A 88 -2.82 -5.03 -0.58
C LYS A 88 -1.98 -3.79 -0.34
N ILE A 89 -1.51 -3.63 0.89
CA ILE A 89 -0.45 -2.70 1.27
C ILE A 89 0.70 -3.56 1.82
N PHE A 90 1.89 -3.40 1.27
CA PHE A 90 3.11 -4.05 1.75
C PHE A 90 3.94 -3.05 2.54
N VAL A 91 4.42 -3.45 3.71
CA VAL A 91 5.37 -2.71 4.53
C VAL A 91 6.77 -3.21 4.17
N LEU A 92 7.59 -2.34 3.58
CA LEU A 92 8.84 -2.68 2.90
C LEU A 92 10.07 -1.98 3.53
N PHE A 93 10.01 -1.58 4.79
CA PHE A 93 11.08 -0.83 5.46
C PHE A 93 11.35 -1.35 6.86
N GLU A 94 12.58 -1.21 7.32
CA GLU A 94 12.97 -1.60 8.68
C GLU A 94 12.48 -0.62 9.74
N GLN A 95 12.48 -1.05 11.00
CA GLN A 95 11.95 -0.26 12.12
C GLN A 95 12.64 1.12 12.27
N ASN A 96 13.93 1.17 11.98
CA ASN A 96 14.80 2.34 12.06
C ASN A 96 14.90 3.15 10.75
N GLU A 97 14.16 2.77 9.71
CA GLU A 97 14.21 3.41 8.39
C GLU A 97 13.04 4.38 8.14
N GLN A 98 13.14 5.09 7.02
CA GLN A 98 12.03 5.87 6.47
C GLN A 98 10.96 4.93 5.92
N GLY A 99 9.71 5.41 5.86
CA GLY A 99 8.60 4.58 5.41
C GLY A 99 8.72 4.24 3.92
N LEU A 100 8.65 2.97 3.59
CA LEU A 100 8.52 2.48 2.22
C LEU A 100 7.33 1.52 2.15
N PHE A 101 6.34 1.85 1.33
CA PHE A 101 5.12 1.08 1.19
C PHE A 101 4.92 0.65 -0.24
N GLY A 102 4.59 -0.62 -0.42
CA GLY A 102 4.11 -1.16 -1.67
C GLY A 102 2.59 -1.18 -1.71
N LEU A 103 1.98 -0.87 -2.86
CA LEU A 103 0.54 -0.87 -3.05
C LEU A 103 0.17 -1.79 -4.21
N GLY A 104 -0.65 -2.81 -3.93
CA GLY A 104 -1.12 -3.77 -4.89
C GLY A 104 -2.58 -3.53 -5.26
N PHE A 105 -2.84 -3.31 -6.55
CA PHE A 105 -4.15 -3.00 -7.10
C PHE A 105 -4.66 -4.06 -8.07
N ARG A 106 -5.96 -4.32 -8.00
CA ARG A 106 -6.70 -4.99 -9.07
C ARG A 106 -7.22 -3.93 -10.03
N ILE A 107 -7.05 -4.18 -11.32
CA ILE A 107 -7.54 -3.32 -12.39
C ILE A 107 -8.67 -4.06 -13.11
N LYS A 108 -9.85 -3.45 -13.21
CA LYS A 108 -11.03 -4.14 -13.74
C LYS A 108 -10.84 -4.61 -15.19
N GLU A 109 -10.18 -3.80 -16.00
CA GLU A 109 -9.93 -4.05 -17.42
C GLU A 109 -8.62 -4.83 -17.68
N GLU A 110 -7.84 -5.14 -16.64
CA GLU A 110 -6.57 -5.87 -16.73
C GLU A 110 -6.56 -6.98 -15.65
N GLN A 111 -6.86 -8.20 -16.07
CA GLN A 111 -7.15 -9.33 -15.18
C GLN A 111 -5.94 -10.27 -14.98
N GLU A 112 -4.83 -10.06 -15.70
CA GLU A 112 -3.70 -10.98 -15.68
C GLU A 112 -2.62 -10.52 -14.69
N HIS A 113 -2.31 -9.23 -14.68
CA HIS A 113 -1.11 -8.73 -14.00
C HIS A 113 -1.37 -7.78 -12.84
N GLY A 114 -2.54 -7.13 -12.78
CA GLY A 114 -2.84 -6.08 -11.80
C GLY A 114 -1.89 -4.88 -11.92
N CYS A 115 -1.77 -4.10 -10.84
CA CYS A 115 -0.86 -2.96 -10.80
C CYS A 115 -0.17 -2.86 -9.44
N GLY A 116 1.14 -2.63 -9.46
CA GLY A 116 1.96 -2.41 -8.28
C GLY A 116 2.54 -1.00 -8.27
N LEU A 117 2.62 -0.39 -7.09
CA LEU A 117 3.28 0.90 -6.88
C LEU A 117 4.13 0.87 -5.62
N LYS A 118 5.13 1.75 -5.56
CA LYS A 118 5.86 2.05 -4.32
C LYS A 118 5.74 3.53 -3.94
N ILE A 119 5.52 3.77 -2.65
CA ILE A 119 5.50 5.09 -2.03
C ILE A 119 6.56 5.16 -0.94
N GLU A 120 7.45 6.13 -1.08
CA GLU A 120 8.39 6.55 -0.04
C GLU A 120 7.73 7.66 0.81
N VAL A 121 7.91 7.58 2.13
CA VAL A 121 7.33 8.52 3.10
C VAL A 121 8.45 9.19 3.91
N CYS A 122 8.62 10.48 3.68
CA CYS A 122 9.56 11.33 4.41
C CYS A 122 8.84 12.58 4.91
N ASP A 123 8.85 12.83 6.23
CA ASP A 123 8.24 14.02 6.85
C ASP A 123 6.77 14.27 6.42
N SER A 124 5.97 13.22 6.33
CA SER A 124 4.55 13.25 5.85
C SER A 124 4.38 13.62 4.38
N ILE A 125 5.45 13.61 3.59
CA ILE A 125 5.41 13.71 2.13
C ILE A 125 5.36 12.30 1.56
N TYR A 126 4.31 12.02 0.80
CA TYR A 126 4.08 10.75 0.11
C TYR A 126 4.58 10.85 -1.33
N LYS A 127 5.68 10.18 -1.64
CA LYS A 127 6.31 10.23 -2.96
C LYS A 127 6.16 8.88 -3.65
N LEU A 128 5.40 8.86 -4.75
CA LEU A 128 5.38 7.73 -5.67
C LEU A 128 6.74 7.61 -6.36
N ILE A 129 7.43 6.49 -6.18
CA ILE A 129 8.78 6.26 -6.73
C ILE A 129 8.80 5.20 -7.83
N GLU A 130 7.81 4.31 -7.87
CA GLU A 130 7.75 3.21 -8.83
C GLU A 130 6.29 2.84 -9.14
N ILE A 131 6.03 2.42 -10.39
CA ILE A 131 4.75 1.87 -10.86
C ILE A 131 5.00 0.82 -11.93
N GLY A 132 4.29 -0.30 -11.83
CA GLY A 132 4.38 -1.38 -12.80
C GLY A 132 3.25 -2.39 -12.65
N ASP A 133 3.53 -3.61 -13.08
CA ASP A 133 2.68 -4.78 -12.81
C ASP A 133 2.69 -5.08 -11.30
N PHE A 134 1.78 -5.92 -10.81
CA PHE A 134 1.54 -6.10 -9.37
C PHE A 134 2.80 -6.44 -8.55
N ASP A 135 3.77 -7.13 -9.16
CA ASP A 135 5.04 -7.49 -8.51
C ASP A 135 5.83 -6.29 -7.99
N VAL A 136 5.70 -5.11 -8.62
CA VAL A 136 6.31 -3.85 -8.14
C VAL A 136 5.89 -3.52 -6.70
N ALA A 137 4.71 -3.98 -6.25
CA ALA A 137 4.27 -3.73 -4.90
C ALA A 137 5.08 -4.47 -3.83
N PHE A 138 5.90 -5.46 -4.17
CA PHE A 138 6.63 -6.27 -3.18
C PHE A 138 8.05 -6.68 -3.58
N CYS A 139 8.50 -6.36 -4.80
CA CYS A 139 9.87 -6.62 -5.25
C CYS A 139 10.87 -5.53 -4.87
#